data_AF-A0A2S9G623-F1
#
_entry.id   AF-A0A2S9G623-F1
#
_cell.length_a   1.000
_cell.length_b   1.000
_cell.length_c   1.000
_cell.angle_alpha   90.00
_cell.angle_beta   90.00
_cell.angle_gamma   90.00
#
_symmetry.space_group_name_H-M   'P 1'
#
loop_
_entity.id
_entity.type
_entity.pdbx_description
1 polymer ?
#
loop_
_entity_poly.entity_id
_entity_poly.type
_entity_poly.pdbx_seq_one_letter_code
_entity_poly.pdbx_strand_id
1 'polypeptide(L)'
;LAAHGHWLGGDVDFHEADSWMLVGTNPLVSKAIGIPGQNPSQSLRAAVERGMKLIVIDPRRSQTAARAAIHLQPRPGEDVTILAG
;
A
#
# COMPACT_ATOMS: atom_id res chain seq x y z
N LEU A 1 13.19 -15.89 -9.93
CA LEU A 1 11.72 -15.81 -9.78
C LEU A 1 11.37 -16.55 -8.52
N ALA A 2 10.80 -15.89 -7.51
CA ALA A 2 10.55 -16.52 -6.22
C ALA A 2 9.36 -17.50 -6.28
N ALA A 3 9.45 -18.59 -5.50
CA ALA A 3 8.68 -19.84 -5.67
C ALA A 3 7.23 -19.82 -5.13
N HIS A 4 6.70 -18.66 -4.80
CA HIS A 4 5.40 -18.44 -4.16
C HIS A 4 4.19 -18.49 -5.12
N GLY A 5 4.35 -19.00 -6.35
CA GLY A 5 3.28 -19.04 -7.34
C GLY A 5 2.89 -17.66 -7.89
N HIS A 6 1.91 -17.63 -8.80
CA HIS A 6 1.33 -16.40 -9.33
C HIS A 6 -0.10 -16.24 -8.81
N TRP A 7 -0.49 -14.99 -8.54
CA TRP A 7 -1.88 -14.66 -8.26
C TRP A 7 -2.73 -14.86 -9.52
N LEU A 8 -3.73 -15.75 -9.46
CA LEU A 8 -4.61 -16.06 -10.58
C LEU A 8 -5.95 -15.30 -10.55
N GLY A 9 -6.21 -14.52 -9.48
CA GLY A 9 -7.45 -13.74 -9.33
C GLY A 9 -7.53 -12.48 -10.19
N GLY A 10 -6.51 -12.21 -11.02
CA GLY A 10 -6.42 -11.02 -11.85
C GLY A 10 -6.01 -9.76 -11.09
N ASP A 11 -5.85 -8.66 -11.84
CA ASP A 11 -5.55 -7.35 -11.27
C ASP A 11 -6.81 -6.75 -10.62
N VAL A 12 -6.65 -6.16 -9.44
CA VAL A 12 -7.72 -5.41 -8.78
C VAL A 12 -7.62 -3.94 -9.18
N ASP A 13 -8.72 -3.35 -9.65
CA ASP A 13 -8.76 -1.92 -9.94
C ASP A 13 -8.70 -1.12 -8.63
N PHE A 14 -7.66 -0.28 -8.50
CA PHE A 14 -7.49 0.66 -7.39
C PHE A 14 -8.69 1.61 -7.21
N HIS A 15 -9.35 1.97 -8.31
CA HIS A 15 -10.50 2.87 -8.29
C HIS A 15 -11.78 2.20 -7.78
N GLU A 16 -11.79 0.88 -7.64
CA GLU A 16 -12.92 0.11 -7.10
C GLU A 16 -12.60 -0.54 -5.74
N ALA A 17 -11.32 -0.62 -5.37
CA ALA A 17 -10.90 -1.25 -4.13
C ALA A 17 -11.51 -0.61 -2.87
N ASP A 18 -12.03 -1.46 -1.98
CA ASP A 18 -12.47 -1.09 -0.63
C ASP A 18 -11.30 -0.96 0.34
N SER A 19 -10.20 -1.68 0.09
CA SER A 19 -9.00 -1.68 0.91
C SER A 19 -7.76 -1.80 0.04
N TRP A 20 -6.69 -1.13 0.46
CA TRP A 20 -5.42 -1.14 -0.26
C TRP A 20 -4.25 -1.19 0.70
N MET A 21 -3.38 -2.19 0.55
CA MET A 21 -2.24 -2.39 1.43
C MET A 21 -0.92 -2.10 0.72
N LEU A 22 -0.08 -1.31 1.36
CA LEU A 22 1.26 -0.98 0.89
C LEU A 22 2.29 -1.45 1.91
N VAL A 23 3.29 -2.22 1.46
CA VAL A 23 4.37 -2.76 2.30
C VAL A 23 5.70 -2.17 1.85
N GLY A 24 6.41 -1.52 2.77
CA GLY A 24 7.77 -1.02 2.53
C GLY A 24 7.91 0.05 1.44
N THR A 25 6.81 0.68 0.99
CA THR A 25 6.81 1.64 -0.12
C THR A 25 6.24 3.00 0.28
N ASN A 26 6.71 4.05 -0.40
CA ASN A 26 6.25 5.43 -0.23
C ASN A 26 5.97 6.09 -1.61
N PRO A 27 4.89 5.68 -2.31
CA PRO A 27 4.57 6.14 -3.66
C PRO A 27 4.29 7.64 -3.75
N LEU A 28 3.89 8.28 -2.64
CA LEU A 28 3.64 9.73 -2.62
C LEU A 28 4.90 10.59 -2.78
N VAL A 29 6.08 10.00 -2.54
CA VAL A 29 7.38 10.66 -2.78
C VAL A 29 8.09 10.05 -3.97
N SER A 30 8.17 8.72 -4.00
CA SER A 30 8.94 8.00 -5.02
C SER A 30 8.28 7.97 -6.40
N LYS A 31 6.96 8.21 -6.47
CA LYS A 31 6.14 7.91 -7.66
C LYS A 31 6.29 6.46 -8.14
N ALA A 32 6.70 5.56 -7.24
CA ALA A 32 6.78 4.15 -7.51
C ALA A 32 5.38 3.56 -7.72
N ILE A 33 5.36 2.34 -8.28
CA ILE A 33 4.15 1.56 -8.47
C ILE A 33 3.39 1.35 -7.16
N GLY A 34 2.07 1.13 -7.26
CA GLY A 34 1.20 0.81 -6.13
C GLY A 34 0.07 1.82 -5.90
N ILE A 35 0.12 3.01 -6.49
CA ILE A 35 -1.02 3.93 -6.59
C ILE A 35 -1.07 4.46 -8.03
N PRO A 36 -2.18 4.33 -8.76
CA PRO A 36 -2.26 4.76 -10.15
C PRO A 36 -2.11 6.27 -10.35
N GLY A 37 -1.61 6.62 -11.53
CA GLY A 37 -1.69 7.97 -12.10
C GLY A 37 -0.39 8.78 -12.01
N GLN A 38 -0.36 9.86 -12.80
CA GLN A 38 0.73 10.85 -12.79
C GLN A 38 0.81 11.63 -11.48
N ASN A 39 -0.27 11.63 -10.70
CA ASN A 39 -0.38 12.27 -9.40
C ASN A 39 -0.91 11.29 -8.33
N PRO A 40 -0.04 10.47 -7.73
CA PRO A 40 -0.43 9.48 -6.72
C PRO A 40 -1.14 10.09 -5.51
N SER A 41 -0.79 11.34 -5.15
CA SER A 41 -1.43 12.03 -4.02
C SER A 41 -2.90 12.34 -4.31
N GLN A 42 -3.23 12.72 -5.54
CA GLN A 42 -4.62 12.98 -5.92
C GLN A 42 -5.42 11.68 -6.00
N SER A 43 -4.87 10.64 -6.63
CA SER A 43 -5.55 9.34 -6.73
C SER A 43 -5.82 8.74 -5.35
N LEU A 44 -4.84 8.79 -4.45
CA LEU A 44 -5.01 8.29 -3.08
C LEU A 44 -6.09 9.07 -2.34
N ARG A 45 -6.07 10.41 -2.45
CA ARG A 45 -7.06 11.26 -1.80
C ARG A 45 -8.47 10.90 -2.27
N ALA A 46 -8.69 10.78 -3.58
CA ALA A 46 -9.98 10.41 -4.14
C ALA A 46 -10.46 9.02 -3.65
N ALA A 47 -9.55 8.06 -3.56
CA ALA A 47 -9.89 6.72 -3.07
C ALA A 47 -10.26 6.73 -1.57
N VAL A 48 -9.52 7.48 -0.74
CA VAL A 48 -9.83 7.64 0.69
C VAL A 48 -11.16 8.39 0.88
N GLU A 49 -11.43 9.45 0.10
CA GLU A 49 -12.70 10.19 0.12
C GLU A 49 -13.89 9.31 -0.29
N ARG A 50 -13.69 8.34 -1.20
CA ARG A 50 -14.67 7.31 -1.55
C ARG A 50 -14.92 6.29 -0.43
N GLY A 51 -14.00 6.19 0.54
CA GLY A 51 -14.12 5.29 1.69
C GLY A 51 -13.10 4.15 1.73
N MET A 52 -12.19 4.06 0.76
CA MET A 52 -11.14 3.04 0.74
C MET A 52 -10.28 3.12 2.00
N LYS A 53 -10.02 1.96 2.62
CA LYS A 53 -9.11 1.84 3.76
C LYS A 53 -7.68 1.61 3.27
N LEU A 54 -6.84 2.65 3.41
CA LEU A 54 -5.41 2.51 3.19
C LEU A 54 -4.75 1.86 4.42
N ILE A 55 -4.04 0.76 4.19
CA ILE A 55 -3.21 0.07 5.18
C ILE A 55 -1.75 0.22 4.76
N VAL A 56 -0.88 0.62 5.68
CA VAL A 56 0.55 0.78 5.41
C VAL A 56 1.37 0.01 6.43
N ILE A 57 2.28 -0.82 5.93
CA ILE A 57 3.33 -1.50 6.71
C ILE A 57 4.66 -0.80 6.36
N ASP A 58 5.11 0.11 7.22
CA ASP A 58 6.37 0.84 7.05
C ASP A 58 6.95 1.12 8.43
N PRO A 59 8.22 0.74 8.73
CA PRO A 59 8.85 1.04 10.02
C PRO A 59 8.91 2.55 10.32
N ARG A 60 8.80 3.40 9.29
CA ARG A 60 8.78 4.86 9.42
C ARG A 60 7.36 5.39 9.26
N ARG A 61 7.11 6.55 9.86
CA ARG A 61 5.94 7.39 9.54
C ARG A 61 6.16 8.18 8.25
N SER A 62 6.23 7.47 7.13
CA SER A 62 6.38 8.07 5.79
C SER A 62 5.15 8.90 5.37
N GLN A 63 5.26 9.67 4.29
CA GLN A 63 4.16 10.49 3.77
C GLN A 63 2.93 9.65 3.39
N THR A 64 3.16 8.43 2.91
CA THR A 64 2.10 7.48 2.61
C THR A 64 1.50 6.93 3.89
N ALA A 65 2.34 6.49 4.85
CA ALA A 65 1.88 6.00 6.16
C ALA A 65 1.07 7.04 6.95
N ALA A 66 1.44 8.32 6.87
CA ALA A 66 0.73 9.40 7.54
C ALA A 66 -0.73 9.60 7.08
N ARG A 67 -1.11 9.02 5.92
CA ARG A 67 -2.47 9.05 5.36
C ARG A 67 -3.22 7.73 5.55
N ALA A 68 -2.61 6.74 6.20
CA ALA A 68 -3.19 5.42 6.36
C ALA A 68 -4.29 5.41 7.42
N ALA A 69 -5.34 4.62 7.17
CA ALA A 69 -6.31 4.27 8.20
C ALA A 69 -5.69 3.33 9.24
N ILE A 70 -4.77 2.45 8.81
CA ILE A 70 -3.99 1.56 9.67
C ILE A 70 -2.52 1.69 9.28
N HIS A 71 -1.67 2.06 10.24
CA HIS A 71 -0.21 2.08 10.07
C HIS A 71 0.45 1.09 11.02
N LEU A 72 0.95 -0.01 10.47
CA LEU A 72 1.78 -0.97 11.19
C LEU A 72 3.25 -0.53 11.07
N GLN A 73 3.89 -0.33 12.23
CA GLN A 73 5.30 0.11 12.35
C GLN A 73 6.16 -1.04 12.87
N PRO A 74 6.55 -2.01 12.01
CA PRO A 74 7.49 -3.05 12.41
C PRO A 74 8.87 -2.49 12.75
N ARG A 75 9.71 -3.33 13.37
CA ARG A 75 11.16 -3.11 13.31
C ARG A 75 11.63 -3.36 11.86
N PRO A 76 12.66 -2.65 11.36
CA PRO A 76 13.20 -2.90 10.03
C PRO A 76 13.57 -4.38 9.83
N GLY A 77 13.16 -4.98 8.70
CA GLY A 77 13.41 -6.38 8.35
C GLY A 77 12.39 -7.40 8.86
N GLU A 78 11.31 -6.96 9.51
CA GLU A 78 10.25 -7.83 10.05
C GLU A 78 9.02 -7.96 9.13
N ASP A 79 9.11 -7.57 7.86
CA ASP A 79 8.02 -7.69 6.89
C ASP A 79 7.61 -9.16 6.68
N VAL A 80 8.58 -10.08 6.63
CA VAL A 80 8.30 -11.53 6.53
C VAL A 80 7.54 -12.02 7.74
N THR A 81 7.94 -11.63 8.96
CA THR A 81 7.27 -12.03 10.20
C THR A 81 5.81 -11.57 10.22
N ILE A 82 5.53 -10.33 9.79
CA ILE A 82 4.15 -9.82 9.70
C ILE A 82 3.33 -10.59 8.66
N LEU A 83 3.91 -10.84 7.47
CA LEU A 83 3.17 -11.44 6.36
C LEU A 83 2.99 -12.96 6.50
N ALA A 84 3.89 -13.64 7.21
CA ALA A 84 3.82 -15.07 7.44
C ALA A 84 2.83 -15.47 8.55
N GLY A 85 2.56 -14.58 9.51
CA GLY A 85 1.67 -14.82 10.66
C GLY A 85 2.42 -15.36 11.88
#